data_AF-A0A8T4YRR9-F1
#
_entry.id   AF-A0A8T4YRR9-F1
#
_cell.length_a   1.000
_cell.length_b   1.000
_cell.length_c   1.000
_cell.angle_alpha   90.00
_cell.angle_beta   90.00
_cell.angle_gamma   90.00
#
_symmetry.space_group_name_H-M   'P 1'
#
loop_
_entity.id
_entity.type
_entity.pdbx_description
1 polymer ?
#
loop_
_entity_poly.entity_id
_entity_poly.type
_entity_poly.pdbx_seq_one_letter_code
_entity_poly.pdbx_strand_id
1 'polypeptide(L)'
;MNRRLLMTFLLLALLSFQVPRASGASVRIELGEDSLDVQIESRLFQNMTDFPEKRVNVTGQDLLEAQDAFQEALRDKRRELRVSSLTIDIASSRVWMNVTARFALDGALDSDQDTLRADLGWLPLKVTSDLRSGNLSYNLVGLNQLRPYIEGLTNQTGVKYFSPIFTPITAQMAANTAGNVTIFDLQGLEGKIDSWPRSFDLDSQTTTWRVAETKSLDLRIQIETVNVSKTVYSYTNTSARISASGHALAFGDTVIVEKPSGRQELAMVSTLAGFLILSIAAHYYGRRMTARSRRRASR
;
A
#
# COMPACT_ATOMS: atom_id res chain seq x y z
N MET A 1 46.94 12.87 -4.43
CA MET A 1 45.92 11.90 -4.90
C MET A 1 45.42 11.12 -3.68
N ASN A 2 44.13 10.73 -3.59
CA ASN A 2 43.58 9.76 -2.60
C ASN A 2 42.65 10.25 -1.47
N ARG A 3 42.23 11.53 -1.41
CA ARG A 3 41.09 11.92 -0.55
C ARG A 3 39.77 12.01 -1.31
N ARG A 4 39.79 12.59 -2.52
CA ARG A 4 38.60 12.66 -3.39
C ARG A 4 38.17 11.28 -3.89
N LEU A 5 39.11 10.42 -4.30
CA LEU A 5 38.87 9.05 -4.73
C LEU A 5 38.27 8.17 -3.62
N LEU A 6 38.73 8.33 -2.38
CA LEU A 6 38.20 7.59 -1.23
C LEU A 6 36.77 8.04 -0.90
N MET A 7 36.48 9.33 -1.03
CA MET A 7 35.15 9.88 -0.78
C MET A 7 34.15 9.50 -1.87
N THR A 8 34.55 9.45 -3.15
CA THR A 8 33.70 8.89 -4.21
C THR A 8 33.48 7.39 -4.05
N PHE A 9 34.49 6.62 -3.61
CA PHE A 9 34.33 5.20 -3.33
C PHE A 9 33.38 4.94 -2.16
N LEU A 10 33.45 5.78 -1.10
CA LEU A 10 32.54 5.70 0.04
C LEU A 10 31.09 6.06 -0.36
N LEU A 11 30.90 7.06 -1.22
CA LEU A 11 29.59 7.44 -1.77
C LEU A 11 29.04 6.36 -2.71
N LEU A 12 29.89 5.73 -3.55
CA LEU A 12 29.47 4.61 -4.39
C LEU A 12 29.13 3.37 -3.57
N ALA A 13 29.87 3.09 -2.49
CA ALA A 13 29.60 2.00 -1.56
C ALA A 13 28.31 2.22 -0.75
N LEU A 14 27.99 3.48 -0.42
CA LEU A 14 26.71 3.84 0.21
C LEU A 14 25.53 3.74 -0.77
N LEU A 15 25.77 3.93 -2.08
CA LEU A 15 24.76 3.77 -3.14
C LEU A 15 24.57 2.31 -3.59
N SER A 16 25.56 1.44 -3.43
CA SER A 16 25.47 0.02 -3.83
C SER A 16 24.76 -0.88 -2.82
N PHE A 17 24.39 -0.36 -1.64
CA PHE A 17 23.54 -1.06 -0.66
C PHE A 17 22.04 -0.79 -0.83
N GLN A 18 21.57 -0.41 -2.01
CA GLN A 18 20.16 -0.58 -2.35
C GLN A 18 19.89 -2.04 -2.73
N VAL A 19 19.99 -2.92 -1.73
CA VAL A 19 19.30 -4.21 -1.79
C VAL A 19 17.81 -3.87 -1.97
N PRO A 20 17.09 -4.45 -2.94
CA PRO A 20 15.64 -4.31 -2.98
C PRO A 20 15.09 -4.87 -1.67
N ARG A 21 14.82 -3.98 -0.71
CA ARG A 21 14.04 -4.27 0.47
C ARG A 21 12.59 -4.28 0.00
N ALA A 22 12.00 -5.46 -0.08
CA ALA A 22 10.64 -5.68 0.36
C ALA A 22 10.28 -7.15 0.13
N SER A 23 10.03 -7.87 1.20
CA SER A 23 9.24 -9.10 1.18
C SER A 23 8.03 -8.80 2.03
N GLY A 24 6.85 -8.68 1.42
CA GLY A 24 5.59 -8.46 2.12
C GLY A 24 4.40 -8.23 1.19
N ALA A 25 3.20 -8.30 1.75
CA ALA A 25 1.94 -7.74 1.28
C ALA A 25 2.03 -6.21 1.23
N SER A 26 2.39 -5.64 0.09
CA SER A 26 2.31 -4.21 -0.16
C SER A 26 1.02 -3.86 -0.89
N VAL A 27 0.21 -2.97 -0.32
CA VAL A 27 -0.95 -2.41 -0.99
C VAL A 27 -0.59 -1.07 -1.60
N ARG A 28 -0.87 -0.90 -2.89
CA ARG A 28 -0.80 0.38 -3.59
C ARG A 28 -2.21 0.78 -4.00
N ILE A 29 -2.61 1.99 -3.60
CA ILE A 29 -3.90 2.56 -3.95
C ILE A 29 -3.64 3.85 -4.72
N GLU A 30 -4.26 3.96 -5.89
CA GLU A 30 -4.28 5.17 -6.71
C GLU A 30 -5.72 5.64 -6.86
N LEU A 31 -5.94 6.93 -6.60
CA LEU A 31 -7.27 7.53 -6.71
C LEU A 31 -7.53 7.87 -8.18
N GLY A 32 -8.46 7.16 -8.83
CA GLY A 32 -8.98 7.51 -10.14
C GLY A 32 -10.09 8.55 -10.08
N GLU A 33 -10.77 8.79 -11.21
CA GLU A 33 -11.88 9.76 -11.29
C GLU A 33 -13.17 9.21 -10.63
N ASP A 34 -13.49 7.94 -10.91
CA ASP A 34 -14.72 7.27 -10.48
C ASP A 34 -14.48 6.04 -9.59
N SER A 35 -13.29 5.43 -9.66
CA SER A 35 -12.91 4.24 -8.91
C SER A 35 -11.52 4.35 -8.28
N LEU A 36 -11.23 3.53 -7.27
CA LEU A 36 -9.87 3.35 -6.77
C LEU A 36 -9.19 2.22 -7.53
N ASP A 37 -7.97 2.46 -8.01
CA ASP A 37 -7.11 1.42 -8.56
C ASP A 37 -6.31 0.80 -7.42
N VAL A 38 -6.57 -0.47 -7.11
CA VAL A 38 -5.98 -1.19 -5.99
C VAL A 38 -5.06 -2.29 -6.52
N GLN A 39 -3.83 -2.30 -6.05
CA GLN A 39 -2.86 -3.36 -6.28
C GLN A 39 -2.36 -3.91 -4.95
N ILE A 40 -2.53 -5.22 -4.74
CA ILE A 40 -2.03 -5.94 -3.57
C ILE A 40 -0.95 -6.90 -4.06
N GLU A 41 0.31 -6.65 -3.69
CA GLU A 41 1.42 -7.56 -3.93
C GLU A 41 1.78 -8.27 -2.64
N SER A 42 1.55 -9.56 -2.54
CA SER A 42 1.86 -10.36 -1.36
C SER A 42 2.99 -11.32 -1.63
N ARG A 43 3.95 -11.36 -0.69
CA ARG A 43 5.15 -12.19 -0.79
C ARG A 43 5.28 -13.02 0.48
N LEU A 44 5.40 -14.32 0.30
CA LEU A 44 5.64 -15.28 1.37
C LEU A 44 6.97 -15.99 1.10
N PHE A 45 7.88 -15.88 2.05
CA PHE A 45 9.07 -16.71 2.09
C PHE A 45 8.85 -17.90 3.03
N GLN A 46 9.34 -19.07 2.65
CA GLN A 46 9.48 -20.20 3.53
C GLN A 46 10.56 -21.16 3.04
N ASN A 47 11.21 -21.91 3.94
CA ASN A 47 12.10 -23.02 3.59
C ASN A 47 11.78 -24.30 4.38
N MET A 48 10.50 -24.45 4.73
CA MET A 48 9.91 -25.57 5.45
C MET A 48 9.43 -26.67 4.48
N THR A 49 8.73 -26.26 3.43
CA THR A 49 8.16 -27.11 2.38
C THR A 49 8.70 -26.70 1.01
N ASP A 50 8.34 -27.44 -0.05
CA ASP A 50 8.65 -27.07 -1.43
C ASP A 50 7.37 -26.57 -2.11
N PHE A 51 7.29 -25.28 -2.41
CA PHE A 51 6.23 -24.79 -3.28
C PHE A 51 6.47 -25.25 -4.74
N PRO A 52 5.40 -25.50 -5.51
CA PRO A 52 5.55 -25.82 -6.92
C PRO A 52 6.10 -24.61 -7.68
N GLU A 53 7.09 -24.85 -8.54
CA GLU A 53 7.62 -23.83 -9.43
C GLU A 53 6.63 -23.58 -10.57
N LYS A 54 5.94 -22.44 -10.52
CA LYS A 54 4.83 -22.15 -11.44
C LYS A 54 4.62 -20.65 -11.55
N ARG A 55 4.29 -20.19 -12.75
CA ARG A 55 3.75 -18.86 -13.00
C ARG A 55 2.36 -18.98 -13.61
N VAL A 56 1.37 -18.33 -13.03
CA VAL A 56 -0.04 -18.46 -13.41
C VAL A 56 -0.73 -17.12 -13.38
N ASN A 57 -1.36 -16.76 -14.49
CA ASN A 57 -2.43 -15.78 -14.50
C ASN A 57 -3.73 -16.51 -14.22
N VAL A 58 -4.40 -16.20 -13.11
CA VAL A 58 -5.67 -16.83 -12.73
C VAL A 58 -6.74 -16.37 -13.73
N THR A 59 -7.47 -17.32 -14.31
CA THR A 59 -8.50 -17.05 -15.33
C THR A 59 -9.69 -18.00 -15.16
N GLY A 60 -10.79 -17.75 -15.89
CA GLY A 60 -11.95 -18.62 -15.88
C GLY A 60 -12.67 -18.67 -14.53
N GLN A 61 -13.11 -19.87 -14.13
CA GLN A 61 -13.87 -20.08 -12.90
C GLN A 61 -13.08 -19.70 -11.64
N ASP A 62 -11.78 -20.04 -11.57
CA ASP A 62 -10.90 -19.70 -10.45
C ASP A 62 -10.83 -18.18 -10.20
N LEU A 63 -10.88 -17.38 -11.28
CA LEU A 63 -10.87 -15.91 -11.18
C LEU A 63 -12.22 -15.36 -10.70
N LEU A 64 -13.33 -15.96 -11.15
CA LEU A 64 -14.67 -15.59 -10.69
C LEU A 64 -14.85 -15.88 -9.20
N GLU A 65 -14.41 -17.05 -8.73
CA GLU A 65 -14.42 -17.41 -7.30
C GLU A 65 -13.55 -16.46 -6.47
N ALA A 66 -12.39 -16.06 -6.99
CA ALA A 66 -11.58 -15.04 -6.35
C ALA A 66 -12.30 -13.69 -6.30
N GLN A 67 -12.93 -13.26 -7.40
CA GLN A 67 -13.70 -12.02 -7.44
C GLN A 67 -14.84 -12.01 -6.42
N ASP A 68 -15.58 -13.12 -6.31
CA ASP A 68 -16.65 -13.27 -5.33
C ASP A 68 -16.12 -13.21 -3.89
N ALA A 69 -14.99 -13.86 -3.60
CA ALA A 69 -14.38 -13.83 -2.28
C ALA A 69 -13.87 -12.43 -1.89
N PHE A 70 -13.25 -11.69 -2.82
CA PHE A 70 -12.88 -10.29 -2.59
C PHE A 70 -14.11 -9.41 -2.37
N GLN A 71 -15.15 -9.62 -3.18
CA GLN A 71 -16.41 -8.90 -3.09
C GLN A 71 -17.14 -9.15 -1.76
N GLU A 72 -17.13 -10.38 -1.25
CA GLU A 72 -17.68 -10.76 0.05
C GLU A 72 -16.91 -10.08 1.19
N ALA A 73 -15.58 -10.23 1.20
CA ALA A 73 -14.72 -9.63 2.22
C ALA A 73 -14.84 -8.09 2.28
N LEU A 74 -15.05 -7.43 1.14
CA LEU A 74 -15.29 -5.98 1.09
C LEU A 74 -16.70 -5.60 1.54
N ARG A 75 -17.72 -6.40 1.23
CA ARG A 75 -19.11 -6.16 1.68
C ARG A 75 -19.26 -6.25 3.18
N ASP A 76 -18.46 -7.08 3.84
CA ASP A 76 -18.38 -7.15 5.29
C ASP A 76 -17.89 -5.84 5.91
N LYS A 77 -17.11 -5.05 5.17
CA LYS A 77 -16.69 -3.71 5.57
C LYS A 77 -17.74 -2.66 5.20
N ARG A 78 -18.15 -2.64 3.93
CA ARG A 78 -19.16 -1.71 3.39
C ARG A 78 -19.91 -2.34 2.22
N ARG A 79 -21.25 -2.36 2.30
CA ARG A 79 -22.13 -3.01 1.30
C ARG A 79 -22.09 -2.36 -0.09
N GLU A 80 -21.71 -1.11 -0.18
CA GLU A 80 -21.69 -0.32 -1.43
C GLU A 80 -20.45 -0.61 -2.29
N LEU A 81 -19.41 -1.19 -1.70
CA LEU A 81 -18.15 -1.48 -2.39
C LEU A 81 -18.34 -2.56 -3.45
N ARG A 82 -17.77 -2.34 -4.64
CA ARG A 82 -17.79 -3.31 -5.73
C ARG A 82 -16.42 -3.51 -6.33
N VAL A 83 -16.08 -4.78 -6.56
CA VAL A 83 -14.83 -5.17 -7.21
C VAL A 83 -15.09 -5.34 -8.70
N SER A 84 -14.30 -4.65 -9.51
CA SER A 84 -14.32 -4.79 -10.96
C SER A 84 -12.91 -5.00 -11.52
N SER A 85 -12.83 -5.60 -12.70
CA SER A 85 -11.55 -5.82 -13.42
C SER A 85 -10.48 -6.56 -12.62
N LEU A 86 -10.87 -7.54 -11.79
CA LEU A 86 -9.92 -8.32 -10.99
C LEU A 86 -8.97 -9.12 -11.89
N THR A 87 -7.69 -9.00 -11.59
CA THR A 87 -6.62 -9.84 -12.16
C THR A 87 -5.74 -10.35 -11.05
N ILE A 88 -5.27 -11.60 -11.17
CA ILE A 88 -4.35 -12.22 -10.21
C ILE A 88 -3.22 -12.91 -10.97
N ASP A 89 -1.97 -12.51 -10.70
CA ASP A 89 -0.74 -13.18 -11.14
C ASP A 89 -0.08 -13.86 -9.95
N ILE A 90 0.28 -15.13 -10.12
CA ILE A 90 0.95 -15.94 -9.12
C ILE A 90 2.30 -16.34 -9.69
N ALA A 91 3.38 -16.00 -8.98
CA ALA A 91 4.73 -16.46 -9.28
C ALA A 91 5.28 -17.21 -8.06
N SER A 92 5.45 -18.51 -8.21
CA SER A 92 5.90 -19.41 -7.15
C SER A 92 7.20 -20.12 -7.55
N SER A 93 8.11 -20.24 -6.59
CA SER A 93 9.35 -21.02 -6.64
C SER A 93 9.45 -21.82 -5.33
N ARG A 94 10.41 -22.75 -5.20
CA ARG A 94 10.51 -23.63 -4.02
C ARG A 94 10.34 -22.93 -2.66
N VAL A 95 10.92 -21.74 -2.51
CA VAL A 95 10.96 -20.99 -1.24
C VAL A 95 10.18 -19.68 -1.23
N TRP A 96 9.65 -19.26 -2.38
CA TRP A 96 8.93 -17.99 -2.53
C TRP A 96 7.58 -18.20 -3.19
N MET A 97 6.55 -17.57 -2.65
CA MET A 97 5.27 -17.39 -3.31
C MET A 97 4.95 -15.90 -3.37
N ASN A 98 4.80 -15.39 -4.59
CA ASN A 98 4.41 -14.02 -4.86
C ASN A 98 3.05 -14.04 -5.53
N VAL A 99 2.11 -13.27 -5.00
CA VAL A 99 0.75 -13.14 -5.52
C VAL A 99 0.45 -11.66 -5.69
N THR A 100 0.11 -11.26 -6.91
CA THR A 100 -0.27 -9.88 -7.22
C THR A 100 -1.73 -9.86 -7.65
N ALA A 101 -2.58 -9.23 -6.85
CA ALA A 101 -3.96 -8.94 -7.22
C ALA A 101 -4.09 -7.47 -7.64
N ARG A 102 -4.82 -7.19 -8.72
CA ARG A 102 -5.19 -5.84 -9.14
C ARG A 102 -6.66 -5.77 -9.45
N PHE A 103 -7.34 -4.74 -8.98
CA PHE A 103 -8.76 -4.52 -9.26
C PHE A 103 -9.10 -3.03 -9.14
N ALA A 104 -10.18 -2.64 -9.80
CA ALA A 104 -10.85 -1.38 -9.55
C ALA A 104 -11.88 -1.57 -8.43
N LEU A 105 -11.93 -0.61 -7.51
CA LEU A 105 -12.87 -0.60 -6.40
C LEU A 105 -13.82 0.58 -6.54
N ASP A 106 -15.08 0.26 -6.84
CA ASP A 106 -16.16 1.22 -6.97
C ASP A 106 -16.86 1.44 -5.62
N GLY A 107 -17.46 2.61 -5.43
CA GLY A 107 -18.22 2.96 -4.22
C GLY A 107 -17.36 3.38 -3.01
N ALA A 108 -16.02 3.34 -3.14
CA ALA A 108 -15.09 3.90 -2.17
C ALA A 108 -14.82 5.41 -2.39
N LEU A 109 -15.19 5.93 -3.55
CA LEU A 109 -15.06 7.34 -3.93
C LEU A 109 -16.41 8.04 -3.88
N ASP A 110 -16.42 9.23 -3.30
CA ASP A 110 -17.49 10.21 -3.39
C ASP A 110 -16.94 11.48 -4.06
N SER A 111 -17.56 11.88 -5.15
CA SER A 111 -17.15 13.02 -5.95
C SER A 111 -18.14 14.16 -5.75
N ASP A 112 -17.69 15.21 -5.06
CA ASP A 112 -18.36 16.51 -5.02
C ASP A 112 -17.70 17.48 -6.03
N GLN A 113 -18.37 18.58 -6.36
CA GLN A 113 -18.02 19.48 -7.49
C GLN A 113 -16.53 19.87 -7.56
N ASP A 114 -15.90 20.12 -6.41
CA ASP A 114 -14.50 20.55 -6.32
C ASP A 114 -13.63 19.60 -5.47
N THR A 115 -14.18 18.51 -4.93
CA THR A 115 -13.43 17.59 -4.06
C THR A 115 -13.75 16.13 -4.34
N LEU A 116 -12.71 15.31 -4.40
CA LEU A 116 -12.82 13.85 -4.37
C LEU A 116 -12.56 13.35 -2.96
N ARG A 117 -13.43 12.51 -2.42
CA ARG A 117 -13.29 11.88 -1.10
C ARG A 117 -13.18 10.38 -1.27
N ALA A 118 -12.07 9.79 -0.84
CA ALA A 118 -11.85 8.37 -0.82
C ALA A 118 -11.95 7.84 0.61
N ASP A 119 -12.93 6.98 0.89
CA ASP A 119 -13.00 6.26 2.16
C ASP A 119 -12.19 4.97 2.06
N LEU A 120 -11.16 4.87 2.90
CA LEU A 120 -10.23 3.75 2.97
C LEU A 120 -10.45 2.88 4.22
N GLY A 121 -11.59 3.03 4.92
CA GLY A 121 -11.91 2.20 6.09
C GLY A 121 -12.06 0.70 5.79
N TRP A 122 -12.11 0.32 4.51
CA TRP A 122 -12.11 -1.07 4.05
C TRP A 122 -10.70 -1.70 4.00
N LEU A 123 -9.64 -0.89 4.08
CA LEU A 123 -8.25 -1.32 3.89
C LEU A 123 -7.79 -2.48 4.78
N PRO A 124 -8.21 -2.63 6.06
CA PRO A 124 -7.93 -3.82 6.86
C PRO A 124 -8.82 -5.00 6.43
N LEU A 125 -8.78 -5.32 5.14
CA LEU A 125 -9.46 -6.41 4.46
C LEU A 125 -8.75 -7.74 4.77
N LYS A 126 -9.53 -8.81 4.89
CA LYS A 126 -9.02 -10.18 4.96
C LYS A 126 -9.88 -11.09 4.11
N VAL A 127 -9.25 -11.81 3.18
CA VAL A 127 -9.94 -12.83 2.39
C VAL A 127 -9.76 -14.17 3.10
N THR A 128 -10.85 -14.76 3.58
CA THR A 128 -10.82 -16.04 4.33
C THR A 128 -11.06 -17.26 3.46
N SER A 129 -11.53 -17.08 2.22
CA SER A 129 -11.82 -18.17 1.29
C SER A 129 -10.54 -18.80 0.73
N ASP A 130 -10.57 -20.11 0.47
CA ASP A 130 -9.46 -20.82 -0.14
C ASP A 130 -9.41 -20.56 -1.66
N LEU A 131 -8.62 -19.56 -2.04
CA LEU A 131 -8.43 -19.24 -3.45
C LEU A 131 -7.39 -20.18 -4.07
N ARG A 132 -7.79 -20.84 -5.15
CA ARG A 132 -7.01 -21.89 -5.80
C ARG A 132 -6.80 -21.60 -7.28
N SER A 133 -5.69 -22.11 -7.82
CA SER A 133 -5.50 -22.24 -9.26
C SER A 133 -5.03 -23.65 -9.61
N GLY A 134 -5.97 -24.47 -10.09
CA GLY A 134 -5.82 -25.92 -10.12
C GLY A 134 -5.57 -26.47 -8.70
N ASN A 135 -4.45 -27.18 -8.50
CA ASN A 135 -4.10 -27.78 -7.20
C ASN A 135 -3.33 -26.85 -6.26
N LEU A 136 -3.07 -25.59 -6.64
CA LEU A 136 -2.33 -24.63 -5.84
C LEU A 136 -3.28 -23.72 -5.07
N SER A 137 -3.43 -23.97 -3.76
CA SER A 137 -4.01 -22.99 -2.82
C SER A 137 -3.02 -21.87 -2.61
N TYR A 138 -3.35 -20.67 -3.10
CA TYR A 138 -2.50 -19.51 -2.92
C TYR A 138 -2.96 -18.61 -1.79
N ASN A 139 -4.24 -18.58 -1.39
CA ASN A 139 -4.65 -17.72 -0.28
C ASN A 139 -4.41 -18.37 1.10
N LEU A 140 -4.92 -19.59 1.34
CA LEU A 140 -4.78 -20.30 2.62
C LEU A 140 -3.49 -21.14 2.70
N VAL A 141 -2.38 -20.57 2.24
CA VAL A 141 -1.07 -21.24 2.21
C VAL A 141 -0.59 -21.66 3.59
N GLY A 142 -0.88 -20.87 4.63
CA GLY A 142 -0.56 -21.19 6.01
C GLY A 142 -1.20 -22.50 6.48
N LEU A 143 -2.52 -22.60 6.28
CA LEU A 143 -3.33 -23.76 6.63
C LEU A 143 -2.96 -25.00 5.82
N ASN A 144 -2.76 -24.85 4.51
CA ASN A 144 -2.60 -25.96 3.58
C ASN A 144 -1.16 -26.46 3.44
N GLN A 145 -0.15 -25.65 3.77
CA GLN A 145 1.27 -25.99 3.56
C GLN A 145 2.10 -25.91 4.85
N LEU A 146 2.04 -24.77 5.57
CA LEU A 146 2.94 -24.53 6.70
C LEU A 146 2.51 -25.29 7.96
N ARG A 147 1.21 -25.29 8.28
CA ARG A 147 0.68 -25.96 9.47
C ARG A 147 0.92 -27.49 9.46
N PRO A 148 0.62 -28.24 8.36
CA PRO A 148 0.87 -29.67 8.32
C PRO A 148 2.36 -30.02 8.51
N TYR A 149 3.27 -29.19 8.01
CA TYR A 149 4.70 -29.37 8.23
C TYR A 149 5.05 -29.30 9.72
N ILE A 150 4.53 -28.31 10.43
CA ILE A 150 4.78 -28.12 11.87
C ILE A 150 4.16 -29.25 12.69
N GLU A 151 2.93 -29.64 12.37
CA GLU A 151 2.24 -30.77 13.03
C GLU A 151 3.01 -32.08 12.81
N GLY A 152 3.68 -32.26 11.67
CA GLY A 152 4.59 -33.38 11.43
C GLY A 152 5.85 -33.41 12.32
N LEU A 153 6.22 -32.27 12.93
CA LEU A 153 7.39 -32.15 13.81
C LEU A 153 7.06 -32.33 15.30
N THR A 154 5.79 -32.37 15.70
CA THR A 154 5.41 -32.38 17.13
C THR A 154 5.92 -33.60 17.90
N ASN A 155 6.15 -34.72 17.20
CA ASN A 155 6.64 -35.97 17.77
C ASN A 155 8.17 -36.08 17.77
N GLN A 156 8.88 -35.07 17.24
CA GLN A 156 10.34 -35.08 17.17
C GLN A 156 10.95 -34.41 18.41
N THR A 157 11.96 -35.05 18.99
CA THR A 157 12.76 -34.45 20.07
C THR A 157 13.74 -33.42 19.49
N GLY A 158 14.06 -32.38 20.25
CA GLY A 158 15.05 -31.36 19.82
C GLY A 158 14.50 -30.29 18.90
N VAL A 159 13.17 -30.17 18.75
CA VAL A 159 12.54 -29.10 17.98
C VAL A 159 12.16 -27.93 18.88
N LYS A 160 12.62 -26.72 18.54
CA LYS A 160 12.32 -25.46 19.23
C LYS A 160 11.64 -24.50 18.26
N TYR A 161 10.57 -23.85 18.71
CA TYR A 161 9.77 -22.92 17.92
C TYR A 161 9.89 -21.51 18.46
N PHE A 162 9.96 -20.51 17.59
CA PHE A 162 10.07 -19.11 17.96
C PHE A 162 9.15 -18.23 17.11
N SER A 163 8.35 -17.37 17.75
CA SER A 163 7.58 -16.29 17.08
C SER A 163 7.26 -15.15 18.05
N PRO A 164 7.63 -13.88 17.75
CA PRO A 164 8.52 -13.45 16.66
C PRO A 164 9.90 -14.13 16.75
N ILE A 165 10.81 -13.89 15.80
CA ILE A 165 12.00 -14.72 15.50
C ILE A 165 12.88 -15.24 16.67
N PHE A 166 12.85 -14.61 17.85
CA PHE A 166 13.61 -14.99 19.05
C PHE A 166 12.77 -15.30 20.30
N THR A 167 11.44 -15.24 20.22
CA THR A 167 10.55 -15.48 21.36
C THR A 167 10.07 -16.92 21.35
N PRO A 168 10.45 -17.77 22.33
CA PRO A 168 10.04 -19.17 22.34
C PRO A 168 8.52 -19.32 22.42
N ILE A 169 7.98 -20.23 21.63
CA ILE A 169 6.55 -20.58 21.63
C ILE A 169 6.36 -22.10 21.65
N THR A 170 5.15 -22.55 21.97
CA THR A 170 4.80 -23.97 21.92
C THR A 170 4.59 -24.44 20.47
N ALA A 171 4.69 -25.75 20.23
CA ALA A 171 4.40 -26.33 18.92
C ALA A 171 2.96 -26.02 18.44
N GLN A 172 1.98 -26.06 19.36
CA GLN A 172 0.59 -25.71 19.05
C GLN A 172 0.45 -24.25 18.65
N MET A 173 1.11 -23.33 19.36
CA MET A 173 1.13 -21.92 18.99
C MET A 173 1.79 -21.72 17.63
N ALA A 174 2.88 -22.42 17.35
CA ALA A 174 3.55 -22.35 16.04
C ALA A 174 2.63 -22.84 14.91
N ALA A 175 1.95 -23.97 15.11
CA ALA A 175 0.99 -24.52 14.15
C ALA A 175 -0.19 -23.57 13.90
N ASN A 176 -0.72 -22.93 14.95
CA ASN A 176 -1.79 -21.94 14.83
C ASN A 176 -1.30 -20.66 14.14
N THR A 177 -0.14 -20.13 14.51
CA THR A 177 0.47 -18.95 13.87
C THR A 177 0.69 -19.21 12.39
N ALA A 178 1.27 -20.35 12.02
CA ALA A 178 1.45 -20.73 10.63
C ALA A 178 0.13 -20.96 9.90
N GLY A 179 -0.83 -21.65 10.54
CA GLY A 179 -2.13 -21.99 9.95
C GLY A 179 -3.03 -20.79 9.66
N ASN A 180 -2.91 -19.72 10.46
CA ASN A 180 -3.72 -18.51 10.32
C ASN A 180 -3.18 -17.55 9.25
N VAL A 181 -2.04 -17.86 8.63
CA VAL A 181 -1.44 -17.01 7.61
C VAL A 181 -2.21 -17.16 6.31
N THR A 182 -2.72 -16.02 5.84
CA THR A 182 -3.35 -15.89 4.54
C THR A 182 -2.60 -14.86 3.71
N ILE A 183 -2.52 -15.07 2.39
CA ILE A 183 -1.81 -14.15 1.50
C ILE A 183 -2.50 -12.78 1.46
N PHE A 184 -3.83 -12.74 1.39
CA PHE A 184 -4.58 -11.49 1.41
C PHE A 184 -5.07 -11.15 2.82
N ASP A 185 -4.11 -10.87 3.72
CA ASP A 185 -4.36 -10.34 5.06
C ASP A 185 -3.79 -8.93 5.21
N LEU A 186 -4.68 -7.95 5.22
CA LEU A 186 -4.35 -6.54 5.39
C LEU A 186 -4.73 -6.02 6.78
N GLN A 187 -5.13 -6.88 7.72
CA GLN A 187 -5.50 -6.45 9.08
C GLN A 187 -4.33 -5.77 9.81
N GLY A 188 -3.08 -6.07 9.43
CA GLY A 188 -1.89 -5.36 9.93
C GLY A 188 -1.83 -3.87 9.56
N LEU A 189 -2.73 -3.38 8.69
CA LEU A 189 -2.88 -1.98 8.32
C LEU A 189 -3.97 -1.26 9.14
N GLU A 190 -4.45 -1.87 10.22
CA GLU A 190 -5.36 -1.23 11.16
C GLU A 190 -4.74 0.05 11.74
N GLY A 191 -5.39 1.18 11.49
CA GLY A 191 -4.93 2.49 11.89
C GLY A 191 -5.44 3.56 10.95
N LYS A 192 -5.65 4.77 11.47
CA LYS A 192 -6.18 5.87 10.68
C LYS A 192 -5.14 6.35 9.67
N ILE A 193 -5.57 6.60 8.44
CA ILE A 193 -4.69 7.10 7.36
C ILE A 193 -4.07 8.45 7.73
N ASP A 194 -4.77 9.29 8.48
CA ASP A 194 -4.26 10.57 8.97
C ASP A 194 -3.05 10.48 9.91
N SER A 195 -2.83 9.31 10.54
CA SER A 195 -1.65 9.07 11.38
C SER A 195 -0.45 8.55 10.59
N TRP A 196 -0.60 8.28 9.29
CA TRP A 196 0.47 7.74 8.46
C TRP A 196 1.41 8.85 7.98
N PRO A 197 2.72 8.60 7.92
CA PRO A 197 3.67 9.53 7.30
C PRO A 197 3.23 9.99 5.91
N ARG A 198 2.97 11.30 5.79
CA ARG A 198 2.59 11.98 4.55
C ARG A 198 3.80 12.65 3.91
N SER A 199 3.95 12.50 2.60
CA SER A 199 4.92 13.23 1.79
C SER A 199 4.24 13.81 0.55
N PHE A 200 4.62 15.01 0.15
CA PHE A 200 4.22 15.59 -1.13
C PHE A 200 5.45 15.70 -2.03
N ASP A 201 5.34 15.20 -3.26
CA ASP A 201 6.37 15.30 -4.28
C ASP A 201 6.00 16.39 -5.27
N LEU A 202 6.87 17.39 -5.42
CA LEU A 202 6.66 18.55 -6.29
C LEU A 202 6.78 18.19 -7.78
N ASP A 203 7.63 17.20 -8.11
CA ASP A 203 7.91 16.84 -9.51
C ASP A 203 6.74 16.05 -10.09
N SER A 204 6.21 15.09 -9.32
CA SER A 204 5.05 14.30 -9.69
C SER A 204 3.71 14.90 -9.25
N GLN A 205 3.75 16.03 -8.54
CA GLN A 205 2.59 16.67 -7.90
C GLN A 205 1.70 15.67 -7.14
N THR A 206 2.29 14.71 -6.44
CA THR A 206 1.56 13.61 -5.83
C THR A 206 1.71 13.63 -4.31
N THR A 207 0.59 13.54 -3.59
CA THR A 207 0.59 13.29 -2.15
C THR A 207 0.61 11.78 -1.91
N THR A 208 1.50 11.31 -1.04
CA THR A 208 1.61 9.90 -0.67
C THR A 208 1.54 9.72 0.85
N TRP A 209 0.82 8.70 1.31
CA TRP A 209 0.87 8.17 2.68
C TRP A 209 1.50 6.80 2.68
N ARG A 210 2.33 6.50 3.68
CA ARG A 210 3.04 5.22 3.76
C ARG A 210 3.06 4.64 5.17
N VAL A 211 2.78 3.35 5.28
CA VAL A 211 3.05 2.56 6.48
C VAL A 211 4.31 1.73 6.23
N ALA A 212 5.22 1.76 7.19
CA ALA A 212 6.43 0.93 7.16
C ALA A 212 6.06 -0.56 7.25
N GLU A 213 6.93 -1.43 6.75
CA GLU A 213 6.72 -2.87 6.81
C GLU A 213 6.56 -3.34 8.27
N THR A 214 5.40 -3.95 8.56
CA THR A 214 5.14 -4.69 9.80
C THR A 214 5.20 -6.18 9.50
N LYS A 215 5.77 -6.99 10.40
CA LYS A 215 5.81 -8.45 10.17
C LYS A 215 4.45 -9.06 10.49
N SER A 216 3.79 -9.65 9.50
CA SER A 216 2.53 -10.39 9.68
C SER A 216 2.77 -11.86 10.01
N LEU A 217 3.90 -12.42 9.55
CA LEU A 217 4.42 -13.72 9.96
C LEU A 217 5.91 -13.62 10.23
N ASP A 218 6.35 -14.15 11.36
CA ASP A 218 7.76 -14.28 11.72
C ASP A 218 7.94 -15.56 12.54
N LEU A 219 8.13 -16.68 11.86
CA LEU A 219 8.20 -18.01 12.46
C LEU A 219 9.54 -18.68 12.16
N ARG A 220 10.25 -19.06 13.22
CA ARG A 220 11.50 -19.81 13.15
C ARG A 220 11.37 -21.14 13.87
N ILE A 221 11.89 -22.19 13.27
CA ILE A 221 11.95 -23.52 13.86
C ILE A 221 13.40 -23.99 13.81
N GLN A 222 13.93 -24.38 14.97
CA GLN A 222 15.24 -25.01 15.09
C GLN A 222 15.04 -26.49 15.36
N ILE A 223 15.65 -27.34 14.54
CA ILE A 223 15.63 -28.79 14.68
C ILE A 223 17.06 -29.21 15.05
N GLU A 224 17.25 -29.66 16.27
CA GLU A 224 18.52 -30.15 16.80
C GLU A 224 18.51 -31.69 16.78
N THR A 225 19.21 -32.28 15.82
CA THR A 225 19.50 -33.72 15.77
C THR A 225 20.92 -33.97 16.26
N VAL A 226 21.22 -35.17 16.76
CA VAL A 226 22.51 -35.58 17.34
C VAL A 226 23.74 -35.11 16.53
N ASN A 227 23.63 -35.02 15.19
CA ASN A 227 24.74 -34.66 14.30
C ASN A 227 24.49 -33.41 13.43
N VAL A 228 23.28 -32.82 13.43
CA VAL A 228 22.92 -31.72 12.51
C VAL A 228 21.93 -30.78 13.19
N SER A 229 22.21 -29.47 13.13
CA SER A 229 21.21 -28.44 13.43
C SER A 229 20.65 -27.87 12.12
N LYS A 230 19.33 -27.91 11.95
CA LYS A 230 18.64 -27.30 10.81
C LYS A 230 17.75 -26.18 11.32
N THR A 231 17.88 -24.99 10.74
CA THR A 231 16.94 -23.89 10.99
C THR A 231 16.06 -23.70 9.77
N VAL A 232 14.75 -23.75 9.97
CA VAL A 232 13.75 -23.36 8.98
C VAL A 232 13.02 -22.10 9.44
N TYR A 233 12.52 -21.34 8.49
CA TYR A 233 12.00 -20.00 8.66
C TYR A 233 10.88 -19.77 7.66
N SER A 234 9.84 -19.06 8.11
CA SER A 234 8.81 -18.53 7.25
C SER A 234 8.45 -17.13 7.71
N TYR A 235 8.31 -16.21 6.77
CA TYR A 235 7.92 -14.85 7.08
C TYR A 235 7.19 -14.19 5.92
N THR A 236 6.36 -13.22 6.30
CA THR A 236 5.74 -12.26 5.42
C THR A 236 5.57 -10.96 6.20
N ASN A 237 5.62 -9.84 5.48
CA ASN A 237 5.40 -8.52 6.05
C ASN A 237 4.16 -7.90 5.41
N THR A 238 3.64 -6.82 5.97
CA THR A 238 2.56 -6.03 5.39
C THR A 238 2.99 -4.57 5.36
N SER A 239 2.75 -3.88 4.25
CA SER A 239 2.99 -2.44 4.09
C SER A 239 1.91 -1.83 3.19
N ALA A 240 1.79 -0.51 3.23
CA ALA A 240 0.81 0.19 2.41
C ALA A 240 1.36 1.51 1.88
N ARG A 241 0.93 1.85 0.68
CA ARG A 241 1.17 3.12 0.02
C ARG A 241 -0.12 3.60 -0.64
N ILE A 242 -0.61 4.75 -0.20
CA ILE A 242 -1.73 5.44 -0.82
C ILE A 242 -1.16 6.63 -1.57
N SER A 243 -1.50 6.80 -2.84
CA SER A 243 -1.04 7.91 -3.67
C SER A 243 -2.24 8.64 -4.28
N ALA A 244 -2.24 9.96 -4.19
CA ALA A 244 -3.28 10.82 -4.75
C ALA A 244 -2.63 11.99 -5.50
N SER A 245 -3.13 12.26 -6.71
CA SER A 245 -2.70 13.40 -7.51
C SER A 245 -3.09 14.72 -6.84
N GLY A 246 -2.20 15.71 -6.86
CA GLY A 246 -2.38 17.01 -6.26
C GLY A 246 -2.13 17.06 -4.75
N HIS A 247 -2.50 18.19 -4.16
CA HIS A 247 -2.49 18.35 -2.71
C HIS A 247 -3.70 17.63 -2.13
N ALA A 248 -3.42 16.61 -1.31
CA ALA A 248 -4.46 15.84 -0.65
C ALA A 248 -4.23 15.79 0.87
N LEU A 249 -5.32 15.69 1.62
CA LEU A 249 -5.34 15.62 3.07
C LEU A 249 -6.04 14.34 3.52
N ALA A 250 -5.73 13.85 4.70
CA ALA A 250 -6.41 12.70 5.29
C ALA A 250 -7.06 13.11 6.62
N PHE A 251 -8.27 12.61 6.86
CA PHE A 251 -9.03 12.78 8.09
C PHE A 251 -9.60 11.42 8.50
N GLY A 252 -9.06 10.81 9.55
CA GLY A 252 -9.33 9.41 9.87
C GLY A 252 -8.92 8.51 8.70
N ASP A 253 -9.89 7.77 8.17
CA ASP A 253 -9.70 6.86 7.04
C ASP A 253 -10.07 7.48 5.68
N THR A 254 -10.48 8.76 5.67
CA THR A 254 -10.88 9.44 4.45
C THR A 254 -9.76 10.30 3.91
N VAL A 255 -9.39 10.08 2.65
CA VAL A 255 -8.50 10.95 1.88
C VAL A 255 -9.33 11.92 1.06
N ILE A 256 -9.04 13.22 1.16
CA ILE A 256 -9.69 14.29 0.43
C ILE A 256 -8.68 14.90 -0.53
N VAL A 257 -9.06 14.97 -1.81
CA VAL A 257 -8.28 15.55 -2.89
C VAL A 257 -9.08 16.70 -3.48
N GLU A 258 -8.45 17.85 -3.67
CA GLU A 258 -9.06 18.94 -4.43
C GLU A 258 -9.00 18.62 -5.92
N LYS A 259 -10.15 18.64 -6.60
CA LYS A 259 -10.18 18.49 -8.06
C LYS A 259 -9.74 19.80 -8.69
N PRO A 260 -8.82 19.80 -9.67
CA PRO A 260 -8.50 21.00 -10.44
C PRO A 260 -9.69 21.34 -11.33
N SER A 261 -10.67 22.07 -10.80
CA SER A 261 -11.86 22.49 -11.54
C SER A 261 -11.63 23.75 -12.37
N GLY A 262 -10.43 24.33 -12.31
CA GLY A 262 -10.07 25.61 -12.93
C GLY A 262 -10.84 26.82 -12.36
N ARG A 263 -11.85 26.60 -11.50
CA ARG A 263 -12.68 27.67 -10.91
C ARG A 263 -11.88 28.51 -9.93
N GLN A 264 -11.07 27.89 -9.09
CA GLN A 264 -10.19 28.62 -8.17
C GLN A 264 -9.13 29.42 -8.94
N GLU A 265 -8.54 28.82 -9.97
CA GLU A 265 -7.57 29.50 -10.84
C GLU A 265 -8.22 30.69 -11.57
N LEU A 266 -9.42 30.51 -12.11
CA LEU A 266 -10.19 31.56 -12.77
C LEU A 266 -10.65 32.65 -11.79
N ALA A 267 -10.98 32.29 -10.54
CA ALA A 267 -11.26 33.24 -9.47
C ALA A 267 -10.01 34.04 -9.08
N MET A 268 -8.83 33.40 -8.97
CA MET A 268 -7.57 34.10 -8.69
C MET A 268 -7.18 35.03 -9.83
N VAL A 269 -7.27 34.57 -11.08
CA VAL A 269 -6.97 35.38 -12.28
C VAL A 269 -7.94 36.56 -12.39
N SER A 270 -9.24 36.34 -12.20
CA SER A 270 -10.24 37.41 -12.23
C SER A 270 -10.03 38.42 -11.09
N THR A 271 -9.65 37.96 -9.90
CA THR A 271 -9.32 38.82 -8.76
C THR A 271 -8.08 39.68 -9.06
N LEU A 272 -7.01 39.08 -9.59
CA LEU A 272 -5.80 39.80 -10.02
C LEU A 272 -6.09 40.83 -11.11
N ALA A 273 -6.88 40.45 -12.12
CA ALA A 273 -7.32 41.36 -13.17
C ALA A 273 -8.16 42.52 -12.61
N GLY A 274 -9.05 42.24 -11.65
CA GLY A 274 -9.84 43.25 -10.94
C GLY A 274 -8.97 44.26 -10.18
N PHE A 275 -7.97 43.79 -9.44
CA PHE A 275 -7.01 44.67 -8.75
C PHE A 275 -6.20 45.53 -9.72
N LEU A 276 -5.77 44.97 -10.86
CA LEU A 276 -5.08 45.73 -11.91
C LEU A 276 -5.96 46.85 -12.49
N ILE A 277 -7.22 46.54 -12.81
CA ILE A 277 -8.18 47.53 -13.34
C ILE A 277 -8.43 48.65 -12.31
N LEU A 278 -8.64 48.31 -11.05
CA LEU A 278 -8.83 49.29 -9.97
C LEU A 278 -7.60 50.18 -9.78
N SER A 279 -6.40 49.60 -9.84
CA SER A 279 -5.14 50.34 -9.73
C SER A 279 -4.97 51.34 -10.88
N ILE A 280 -5.25 50.93 -12.12
CA ILE A 280 -5.22 51.80 -13.30
C ILE A 280 -6.25 52.93 -13.17
N ALA A 281 -7.48 52.61 -12.78
CA ALA A 281 -8.54 53.60 -12.60
C ALA A 281 -8.19 54.62 -11.50
N ALA A 282 -7.69 54.14 -10.36
CA ALA A 282 -7.25 54.98 -9.25
C ALA A 282 -6.09 55.91 -9.66
N HIS A 283 -5.11 55.39 -10.41
CA HIS A 283 -4.00 56.19 -10.93
C HIS A 283 -4.49 57.30 -11.86
N TYR A 284 -5.41 56.98 -12.79
CA TYR A 284 -5.95 57.94 -13.74
C TYR A 284 -6.81 59.02 -13.06
N TYR A 285 -7.67 58.63 -12.11
CA TYR A 285 -8.45 59.56 -11.30
C TYR A 285 -7.57 60.45 -10.41
N GLY A 286 -6.53 59.89 -9.78
CA GLY A 286 -5.55 60.63 -8.98
C GLY A 286 -4.82 61.69 -9.79
N ARG A 287 -4.36 61.36 -11.01
CA ARG A 287 -3.77 62.32 -11.95
C ARG A 287 -4.75 63.44 -12.34
N ARG A 288 -6.02 63.11 -12.57
CA ARG A 288 -7.03 64.12 -12.92
C ARG A 288 -7.34 65.07 -11.76
N MET A 289 -7.41 64.56 -10.54
CA MET A 289 -7.64 65.36 -9.32
C MET A 289 -6.45 66.29 -9.03
N THR A 290 -5.21 65.80 -9.13
CA THR A 290 -4.01 66.63 -8.94
C THR A 290 -3.81 67.68 -10.04
N ALA A 291 -4.17 67.37 -11.28
CA ALA A 291 -4.19 68.36 -12.36
C ALA A 291 -5.24 69.46 -12.13
N ARG A 292 -6.40 69.12 -11.55
CA ARG A 292 -7.44 70.09 -11.18
C ARG A 292 -7.07 70.93 -9.96
N SER A 293 -6.39 70.37 -8.96
CA SER A 293 -5.94 71.13 -7.79
C SER A 293 -4.82 72.12 -8.15
N ARG A 294 -3.87 71.74 -9.01
CA ARG A 294 -2.83 72.67 -9.53
C ARG A 294 -3.42 73.86 -10.30
N ARG A 295 -4.48 73.66 -11.09
CA ARG A 295 -5.17 74.76 -11.80
C ARG A 295 -5.96 75.70 -10.88
N ARG A 296 -6.38 75.25 -9.70
CA ARG A 296 -7.04 76.10 -8.70
C ARG A 296 -6.03 76.87 -7.82
N ALA A 297 -4.83 76.34 -7.60
CA ALA A 297 -3.78 77.01 -6.84
C ALA A 297 -3.00 78.07 -7.65
N SER A 298 -3.13 78.09 -8.97
CA SER A 298 -2.51 79.08 -9.87
C SER A 298 -3.46 80.22 -10.29
N ARG A 299 -4.55 80.40 -9.57
CA ARG A 299 -5.52 81.51 -9.71
C ARG A 299 -5.58 82.23 -8.38
#